data_AF-A0A416VD51-F1
#
_entry.id   AF-A0A416VD51-F1
#
_cell.length_a   1.000
_cell.length_b   1.000
_cell.length_c   1.000
_cell.angle_alpha   90.00
_cell.angle_beta   90.00
_cell.angle_gamma   90.00
#
_symmetry.space_group_name_H-M   'P 1'
#
loop_
_entity.id
_entity.type
_entity.pdbx_description
1 polymer ?
#
loop_
_entity_poly.entity_id
_entity_poly.type
_entity_poly.pdbx_seq_one_letter_code
_entity_poly.pdbx_strand_id
1 'polypeptide(L)' 'MREVTRIMSSVEYWDLFNRNRVWVRNHHKRGNRIPDGLYHIVVHSWVMDYYGNFLILQRQKGRTDVTVRGRDRCGIL' A
#
# COMPACT_ATOMS: atom_id res chain seq x y z
N MET A 1 21.99 -26.09 -11.15
CA MET A 1 22.13 -25.47 -9.82
C MET A 1 21.80 -23.99 -9.95
N ARG A 2 20.54 -23.60 -9.72
CA ARG A 2 20.11 -22.19 -9.78
C ARG A 2 19.96 -21.71 -8.34
N GLU A 3 21.02 -21.14 -7.81
CA GLU A 3 21.02 -20.50 -6.51
C GLU A 3 20.39 -19.11 -6.63
N VAL A 4 19.07 -19.08 -6.80
CA VAL A 4 18.26 -17.85 -6.74
C VAL A 4 17.89 -17.63 -5.27
N THR A 5 18.88 -17.47 -4.40
CA THR A 5 18.64 -17.50 -2.94
C THR A 5 19.15 -16.25 -2.25
N ARG A 6 18.60 -15.10 -2.65
CA ARG A 6 18.01 -14.15 -1.69
C ARG A 6 17.27 -13.08 -2.49
N ILE A 7 15.97 -13.25 -2.67
CA ILE A 7 15.12 -12.05 -2.75
C ILE A 7 15.28 -11.42 -1.36
N MET A 8 16.19 -10.45 -1.23
CA MET A 8 16.14 -9.55 -0.09
C MET A 8 14.77 -8.88 -0.20
N SER A 9 13.79 -9.38 0.55
CA SER A 9 12.53 -8.69 0.72
C SER A 9 12.88 -7.40 1.45
N SER A 10 13.06 -6.30 0.71
CA SER A 10 13.13 -5.00 1.33
C SER A 10 11.82 -4.83 2.07
N VAL A 11 11.92 -4.72 3.40
CA VAL A 11 10.77 -4.46 4.24
C VAL A 11 10.30 -3.04 3.90
N GLU A 12 9.08 -2.92 3.39
CA GLU A 12 8.46 -1.62 3.12
C GLU A 12 8.01 -0.97 4.42
N TYR A 13 8.27 0.33 4.56
CA TYR A 13 7.84 1.16 5.69
C TYR A 13 6.97 2.31 5.19
N TRP A 14 5.96 2.66 5.99
CA TRP A 14 5.02 3.74 5.75
C TRP A 14 5.19 4.85 6.78
N ASP A 15 5.07 6.08 6.32
CA ASP A 15 4.89 7.23 7.18
C ASP A 15 3.45 7.29 7.71
N LEU A 16 3.32 7.55 9.00
CA LEU A 16 2.03 7.73 9.65
C LEU A 16 1.76 9.19 10.01
N PHE A 17 0.50 9.57 9.85
CA PHE A 17 -0.01 10.91 10.08
C PHE A 17 -1.20 10.85 11.03
N ASN A 18 -1.37 11.89 11.84
CA ASN A 18 -2.59 12.09 12.64
C ASN A 18 -3.67 12.81 11.83
N ARG A 19 -4.90 12.94 12.34
CA ARG A 19 -6.04 13.61 11.64
C ARG A 19 -5.75 14.99 11.03
N ASN A 20 -4.76 15.72 11.56
CA ASN A 20 -4.37 17.05 11.09
C ASN A 20 -3.25 17.01 10.04
N ARG A 21 -2.95 15.84 9.46
CA ARG A 21 -1.85 15.58 8.52
C ARG A 21 -0.46 15.91 9.07
N VAL A 22 -0.32 15.87 10.40
CA VAL A 22 1.00 16.01 11.03
C VAL A 22 1.65 14.65 11.08
N TRP A 23 2.85 14.56 10.50
CA TRP A 23 3.67 13.35 10.51
C TRP A 23 4.10 13.01 11.94
N VAL A 24 3.93 11.75 12.33
CA VAL A 24 4.19 11.26 13.70
C VAL A 24 5.62 10.72 13.86
N ARG A 25 6.47 10.84 12.82
CA ARG A 25 7.89 10.43 12.81
C ARG A 25 8.13 8.99 13.26
N ASN A 26 7.31 8.07 12.77
CA ASN A 26 7.42 6.63 13.04
C ASN A 26 7.59 5.85 11.73
N HIS A 27 8.49 4.87 11.71
CA HIS A 27 8.70 3.95 10.58
C HIS A 27 7.75 2.75 10.73
N HIS A 28 6.54 2.83 10.18
CA HIS A 28 5.55 1.77 10.32
C HIS A 28 5.75 0.67 9.27
N LYS A 29 6.09 -0.54 9.68
CA LYS A 29 6.26 -1.67 8.75
C LYS A 29 4.93 -2.01 8.05
N ARG A 30 4.95 -2.05 6.72
CA ARG A 30 3.80 -2.46 5.90
C ARG A 30 3.32 -3.86 6.30
N GLY A 31 2.01 -4.01 6.45
CA GLY A 31 1.35 -5.26 6.85
C GLY A 31 1.14 -5.41 8.35
N ASN A 32 1.79 -4.58 9.18
CA ASN A 32 1.40 -4.46 10.59
C ASN A 32 0.11 -3.62 10.71
N ARG A 33 -0.72 -3.90 11.72
CA ARG A 33 -1.90 -3.09 12.04
C ARG A 33 -1.47 -1.65 12.34
N ILE A 34 -2.08 -0.69 11.65
CA ILE A 34 -1.88 0.74 11.93
C ILE A 34 -2.57 1.07 13.26
N PRO A 35 -1.92 1.81 14.17
CA PRO A 35 -2.54 2.26 15.42
C PRO A 35 -3.79 3.12 15.17
N ASP A 36 -4.79 3.00 16.04
CA ASP A 36 -6.04 3.74 15.92
C ASP A 36 -5.79 5.26 15.91
N GLY A 37 -6.47 5.98 15.02
CA GLY A 37 -6.32 7.44 14.87
C GLY A 37 -5.11 7.89 14.03
N LEU A 38 -4.30 6.95 13.55
CA LEU A 38 -3.22 7.20 12.57
C LEU A 38 -3.58 6.65 11.19
N TYR A 39 -2.99 7.23 10.15
CA TYR A 39 -3.16 6.78 8.77
C TYR A 39 -1.88 6.99 7.96
N HIS A 40 -1.72 6.23 6.88
CA HIS A 40 -0.73 6.49 5.86
C HIS A 40 -1.40 7.18 4.66
N ILE A 41 -0.63 7.94 3.90
CA ILE A 41 -1.14 8.61 2.70
C ILE A 41 -1.09 7.63 1.52
N VAL A 42 -2.15 7.62 0.71
CA VAL A 42 -2.21 6.88 -0.55
C VAL A 42 -2.38 7.87 -1.71
N VAL A 43 -1.65 7.64 -2.80
CA VAL A 43 -1.82 8.33 -4.07
C VAL A 43 -2.53 7.42 -5.05
N HIS A 44 -3.60 7.91 -5.67
CA HIS A 44 -4.20 7.31 -6.85
C HIS A 44 -3.71 8.04 -8.09
N SER A 45 -3.31 7.29 -9.11
CA SER A 45 -2.88 7.84 -10.39
C SER A 45 -3.78 7.32 -11.49
N TRP A 46 -4.29 8.23 -12.30
CA TRP A 46 -5.10 7.89 -13.48
C TRP A 46 -4.28 8.18 -14.72
N VAL A 47 -4.15 7.18 -15.57
CA VAL A 47 -3.46 7.31 -16.86
C VAL A 47 -4.53 7.28 -17.94
N MET A 48 -4.52 8.29 -18.78
CA MET A 48 -5.47 8.47 -19.88
C MET A 48 -4.71 8.54 -21.20
N ASP A 49 -5.20 7.86 -22.23
CA ASP A 49 -4.66 8.02 -23.58
C ASP A 49 -5.19 9.30 -24.27
N TYR A 50 -4.73 9.57 -25.50
CA TYR A 50 -5.17 10.74 -26.27
C TYR A 50 -6.68 10.73 -26.59
N TYR A 51 -7.31 9.56 -26.60
CA TYR A 51 -8.73 9.39 -26.94
C TYR A 51 -9.66 9.48 -25.72
N GLY A 52 -9.10 9.67 -24.52
CA GLY A 52 -9.88 9.77 -23.28
C GLY A 52 -10.10 8.43 -22.56
N ASN A 53 -9.45 7.35 -22.99
CA ASN A 53 -9.60 6.05 -22.34
C ASN A 53 -8.68 5.93 -21.12
N PHE A 54 -9.20 5.37 -20.03
CA PHE A 54 -8.42 5.10 -18.82
C PHE A 54 -7.72 3.74 -18.88
N LEU A 55 -6.47 3.70 -18.43
CA LEU A 55 -5.76 2.46 -18.16
C LEU A 55 -6.28 1.81 -16.88
N ILE A 56 -6.92 0.65 -17.01
CA ILE A 56 -7.37 -0.17 -15.88
C ILE A 56 -6.38 -1.32 -15.64
N LEU A 57 -5.90 -1.47 -14.40
CA LEU A 57 -4.92 -2.49 -14.02
C LEU A 57 -5.60 -3.67 -13.32
N GLN A 58 -5.42 -4.88 -13.86
CA GLN A 58 -5.80 -6.11 -13.16
C GLN A 58 -4.69 -6.54 -12.20
N ARG A 59 -5.02 -6.73 -10.93
CA ARG A 59 -4.06 -7.19 -9.91
C ARG A 59 -3.78 -8.69 -10.05
N GLN A 60 -2.54 -9.09 -9.79
CA GLN A 60 -2.13 -10.50 -9.80
C GLN A 60 -2.88 -11.31 -8.73
N LYS A 61 -3.24 -12.55 -9.07
CA LYS A 61 -3.79 -13.52 -8.12
C LYS A 61 -2.79 -13.76 -6.97
N GLY A 62 -3.27 -13.69 -5.74
CA GLY A 62 -2.44 -13.86 -4.54
C GLY A 62 -1.76 -12.59 -4.03
N ARG A 63 -1.96 -11.43 -4.69
CA ARG A 63 -1.62 -10.13 -4.11
C ARG A 63 -2.63 -9.79 -3.00
N THR A 64 -2.47 -10.38 -1.83
CA THR A 64 -3.23 -10.00 -0.65
C THR A 64 -2.81 -8.60 -0.25
N ASP A 65 -3.73 -7.64 -0.35
CA ASP A 65 -3.61 -6.46 0.49
C ASP A 65 -3.62 -6.98 1.93
N VAL A 66 -2.58 -6.69 2.70
CA VAL A 66 -2.47 -7.18 4.07
C VAL A 66 -3.36 -6.29 4.93
N THR A 67 -4.67 -6.43 4.73
CA THR A 67 -5.70 -6.08 5.69
C THR A 67 -6.00 -7.39 6.42
N VAL A 68 -5.37 -7.54 7.60
CA VAL A 68 -5.76 -8.57 8.56
C VAL A 68 -7.27 -8.45 8.74
N ARG A 69 -7.99 -9.57 8.61
CA ARG A 69 -9.46 -9.66 8.68
C ARG A 69 -10.03 -8.78 9.81
N GLY A 70 -10.58 -7.63 9.44
CA GLY A 70 -11.16 -6.66 10.35
C GLY A 70 -11.53 -5.38 9.60
N ARG A 71 -12.79 -5.31 9.15
CA ARG A 71 -13.62 -4.15 8.73
C ARG A 71 -13.06 -2.91 8.01
N ASP A 72 -11.79 -2.81 7.66
CA ASP A 72 -11.24 -1.59 7.05
C ASP A 72 -10.92 -1.83 5.57
N ARG A 73 -11.95 -1.66 4.74
CA ARG A 73 -11.85 -1.76 3.28
C ARG A 73 -11.14 -0.53 2.71
N CYS A 74 -9.80 -0.47 2.79
CA CYS A 74 -9.04 0.38 1.87
C CYS A 74 -8.66 -0.44 0.63
N GLY A 75 -9.68 -0.90 -0.10
CA GLY A 75 -9.50 -1.47 -1.42
C GLY A 75 -9.44 -0.33 -2.43
N ILE A 76 -8.24 0.06 -2.81
CA ILE A 76 -8.01 1.05 -3.85
C ILE A 76 -8.21 0.38 -5.21
N LEU A 77 -9.30 0.77 -5.88
CA LEU A 77 -9.38 0.83 -7.34
C LEU A 77 -8.71 2.13 -7.81
#